data_AF-A0A4Q3KIX4-F1
#
_entry.id   AF-A0A4Q3KIX4-F1
#
_cell.length_a   1.000
_cell.length_b   1.000
_cell.length_c   1.000
_cell.angle_alpha   90.00
_cell.angle_beta   90.00
_cell.angle_gamma   90.00
#
_symmetry.space_group_name_H-M   'P 1'
#
loop_
_entity.id
_entity.type
_entity.pdbx_description
1 polymer ?
#
loop_
_entity_poly.entity_id
_entity_poly.type
_entity_poly.pdbx_seq_one_letter_code
_entity_poly.pdbx_strand_id
1 'polypeptide(L)'
;MQSPDLAVVPMSRFHADVAEALSRRGEALLLAPNLAERVAALRPLELYLMIKELGLNDALALVHCADVEQIRYMVDLDCWPDGEFSPQELDAWLAAFAPLGPKALAEAFLRVDEEIQVLFLAAVVTVYDLRSEEAEAAPGAQTAQTLDGFYLVEARDKARDYEVPPLNLVDALYRYDMNEGFRLLTAAKWELQSSLEEDALHFRTGRLEEMGFVGRVRAMQLFAPPPKGRALPKAEPIEGAATAPDAGRAELPALYAGALGQPGTLLSQAMAHVFERRTLIRLEYELVRLVGLAVVAYGNGPQNLQALERAAGFVRDTLSLGLEAQGAQA
;
A
#
# COMPACT_ATOMS: atom_id res chain seq x y z
N MET A 1 15.28 -28.09 22.29
CA MET A 1 14.76 -27.95 20.92
C MET A 1 13.27 -28.29 20.96
N GLN A 2 12.44 -27.29 21.24
CA GLN A 2 10.98 -27.37 21.22
C GLN A 2 10.50 -26.00 20.73
N SER A 3 9.88 -25.98 19.56
CA SER A 3 9.26 -24.80 18.95
C SER A 3 8.04 -24.39 19.77
N PRO A 4 7.77 -23.09 20.00
CA PRO A 4 6.53 -22.68 20.63
C PRO A 4 5.40 -22.73 19.59
N ASP A 5 4.30 -23.36 19.98
CA ASP A 5 3.03 -23.44 19.28
C ASP A 5 2.53 -22.05 18.85
N LEU A 6 2.26 -21.90 17.55
CA LEU A 6 1.36 -20.89 17.02
C LEU A 6 -0.07 -21.26 17.45
N ALA A 7 -0.42 -20.90 18.69
CA ALA A 7 -1.78 -21.02 19.18
C ALA A 7 -2.70 -20.12 18.36
N VAL A 8 -3.57 -20.74 17.56
CA VAL A 8 -4.71 -20.11 16.91
C VAL A 8 -5.56 -19.43 17.99
N VAL A 9 -5.57 -18.10 18.00
CA VAL A 9 -6.35 -17.33 18.98
C VAL A 9 -7.83 -17.43 18.59
N PRO A 10 -8.71 -17.96 19.46
CA PRO A 10 -10.14 -18.04 19.17
C PRO A 10 -10.76 -16.63 19.21
N MET A 11 -11.40 -16.25 18.11
CA MET A 11 -12.06 -14.95 17.95
C MET A 11 -13.27 -14.88 18.87
N SER A 12 -13.17 -14.12 19.98
CA SER A 12 -14.36 -13.70 20.72
C SER A 12 -14.21 -12.30 21.32
N ARG A 13 -15.14 -11.42 20.92
CA ARG A 13 -15.34 -9.99 21.28
C ARG A 13 -14.32 -9.06 20.59
N PHE A 14 -14.50 -7.75 20.36
CA PHE A 14 -15.45 -6.66 20.64
C PHE A 14 -15.45 -5.68 19.42
N HIS A 15 -16.36 -4.70 19.39
CA HIS A 15 -16.33 -3.53 18.47
C HIS A 15 -15.35 -2.40 18.89
N ALA A 16 -14.65 -2.54 20.02
CA ALA A 16 -13.51 -1.69 20.41
C ALA A 16 -12.16 -2.44 20.26
N ASP A 17 -12.21 -3.74 19.95
CA ASP A 17 -11.04 -4.62 19.98
C ASP A 17 -10.25 -4.62 18.68
N VAL A 18 -10.77 -4.12 17.55
CA VAL A 18 -10.13 -4.33 16.24
C VAL A 18 -8.99 -3.34 16.01
N ALA A 19 -9.21 -2.05 16.25
CA ALA A 19 -8.16 -1.03 16.35
C ALA A 19 -7.12 -1.45 17.40
N GLU A 20 -7.57 -1.80 18.62
CA GLU A 20 -6.69 -2.29 19.68
C GLU A 20 -5.97 -3.59 19.27
N ALA A 21 -6.56 -4.48 18.45
CA ALA A 21 -5.92 -5.70 17.98
C ALA A 21 -4.86 -5.41 16.91
N LEU A 22 -5.10 -4.48 16.00
CA LEU A 22 -4.09 -4.01 15.04
C LEU A 22 -2.96 -3.27 15.75
N SER A 23 -3.26 -2.31 16.62
CA SER A 23 -2.25 -1.60 17.42
C SER A 23 -1.45 -2.58 18.28
N ARG A 24 -2.10 -3.46 19.05
CA ARG A 24 -1.40 -4.48 19.87
C ARG A 24 -0.56 -5.42 19.02
N ARG A 25 -1.02 -5.78 17.81
CA ARG A 25 -0.24 -6.63 16.89
C ARG A 25 0.98 -5.87 16.35
N GLY A 26 0.82 -4.61 15.99
CA GLY A 26 1.91 -3.73 15.59
C GLY A 26 2.93 -3.52 16.73
N GLU A 27 2.47 -3.20 17.93
CA GLU A 27 3.31 -3.10 19.14
C GLU A 27 4.03 -4.43 19.45
N ALA A 28 3.34 -5.56 19.34
CA ALA A 28 3.95 -6.87 19.53
C ALA A 28 5.02 -7.18 18.47
N LEU A 29 4.81 -6.74 17.22
CA LEU A 29 5.81 -6.84 16.15
C LEU A 29 7.03 -5.97 16.45
N LEU A 30 6.83 -4.73 16.92
CA LEU A 30 7.92 -3.82 17.29
C LEU A 30 8.82 -4.39 18.41
N LEU A 31 8.25 -5.19 19.30
CA LEU A 31 8.97 -5.88 20.37
C LEU A 31 9.61 -7.21 19.93
N ALA A 32 9.35 -7.68 18.71
CA ALA A 32 9.83 -8.98 18.25
C ALA A 32 11.32 -8.92 17.86
N PRO A 33 12.15 -9.90 18.30
CA PRO A 33 13.57 -9.91 18.02
C PRO A 33 13.92 -10.12 16.53
N ASN A 34 12.97 -10.61 15.72
CA ASN A 34 13.11 -10.84 14.29
C ASN A 34 12.15 -9.95 13.47
N LEU A 35 12.07 -8.67 13.84
CA LEU A 35 11.16 -7.70 13.23
C LEU A 35 11.21 -7.70 11.69
N ALA A 36 12.41 -7.59 11.10
CA ALA A 36 12.56 -7.52 9.64
C ALA A 36 11.98 -8.75 8.91
N GLU A 37 12.25 -9.96 9.41
CA GLU A 37 11.68 -11.20 8.84
C GLU A 37 10.16 -11.23 8.97
N ARG A 38 9.63 -10.75 10.10
CA ARG A 38 8.18 -10.71 10.33
C ARG A 38 7.50 -9.68 9.45
N VAL A 39 8.10 -8.51 9.26
CA VAL A 39 7.59 -7.47 8.36
C VAL A 39 7.61 -7.97 6.93
N ALA A 40 8.70 -8.58 6.45
CA ALA A 40 8.79 -9.17 5.12
C ALA A 40 7.73 -10.28 4.87
N ALA A 41 7.29 -10.98 5.93
CA ALA A 41 6.23 -11.98 5.84
C ALA A 41 4.81 -11.39 5.81
N LEU A 42 4.62 -10.09 6.05
CA LEU A 42 3.32 -9.43 5.97
C LEU A 42 2.94 -9.16 4.51
N ARG A 43 1.63 -9.25 4.24
CA ARG A 43 1.07 -8.72 2.99
C ARG A 43 1.15 -7.19 3.02
N PRO A 44 1.36 -6.54 1.87
CA PRO A 44 1.49 -5.08 1.80
C PRO A 44 0.33 -4.31 2.45
N LEU A 45 -0.91 -4.72 2.20
CA LEU A 45 -2.09 -4.10 2.80
C LEU A 45 -2.12 -4.23 4.33
N GLU A 46 -1.73 -5.38 4.88
CA GLU A 46 -1.71 -5.61 6.34
C GLU A 46 -0.66 -4.71 7.02
N LEU A 47 0.54 -4.58 6.43
CA LEU A 47 1.56 -3.67 6.93
C LEU A 47 1.10 -2.20 6.86
N TYR A 48 0.52 -1.81 5.73
CA TYR A 48 -0.04 -0.47 5.54
C TYR A 48 -1.08 -0.14 6.61
N LEU A 49 -2.06 -1.02 6.85
CA LEU A 49 -3.10 -0.80 7.84
C LEU A 49 -2.54 -0.69 9.27
N MET A 50 -1.52 -1.49 9.62
CA MET A 50 -0.83 -1.35 10.91
C MET A 50 -0.16 0.02 11.06
N ILE A 51 0.53 0.50 10.01
CA ILE A 51 1.18 1.82 10.05
C ILE A 51 0.13 2.93 10.18
N LYS A 52 -0.98 2.84 9.46
CA LYS A 52 -2.06 3.85 9.55
C LYS A 52 -2.73 3.87 10.92
N GLU A 53 -2.89 2.70 11.55
CA GLU A 53 -3.48 2.60 12.88
C GLU A 53 -2.54 3.10 13.99
N LEU A 54 -1.24 2.75 13.92
CA LEU A 54 -0.23 3.24 14.87
C LEU A 54 0.08 4.73 14.67
N GLY A 55 -0.01 5.21 13.43
CA GLY A 55 0.57 6.48 13.01
C GLY A 55 2.03 6.32 12.57
N LEU A 56 2.42 7.10 11.55
CA LEU A 56 3.72 6.96 10.89
C LEU A 56 4.90 7.09 11.87
N ASN A 57 4.84 8.07 12.79
CA ASN A 57 5.90 8.35 13.76
C ASN A 57 6.13 7.18 14.74
N ASP A 58 5.08 6.48 15.14
CA ASP A 58 5.16 5.35 16.07
C ASP A 58 5.47 4.03 15.32
N ALA A 59 5.31 4.02 14.00
CA ALA A 59 5.54 2.85 13.14
C ALA A 59 6.88 2.87 12.38
N LEU A 60 7.79 3.81 12.65
CA LEU A 60 9.04 3.99 11.88
C LEU A 60 9.84 2.70 11.70
N ALA A 61 9.98 1.89 12.76
CA ALA A 61 10.73 0.63 12.67
C ALA A 61 10.06 -0.41 11.74
N LEU A 62 8.72 -0.37 11.60
CA LEU A 62 8.00 -1.18 10.61
C LEU A 62 8.30 -0.69 9.19
N VAL A 63 8.23 0.63 8.98
CA VAL A 63 8.49 1.28 7.69
C VAL A 63 9.92 1.02 7.22
N HIS A 64 10.90 1.10 8.11
CA HIS A 64 12.31 0.83 7.79
C HIS A 64 12.57 -0.62 7.37
N CYS A 65 11.74 -1.56 7.82
CA CYS A 65 11.83 -2.97 7.45
C CYS A 65 11.04 -3.32 6.18
N ALA A 66 10.25 -2.39 5.65
CA ALA A 66 9.38 -2.65 4.50
C ALA A 66 10.20 -2.95 3.23
N ASP A 67 9.81 -3.98 2.49
CA ASP A 67 10.44 -4.33 1.22
C ASP A 67 9.94 -3.44 0.05
N VAL A 68 10.47 -3.69 -1.16
CA VAL A 68 10.12 -2.93 -2.37
C VAL A 68 8.62 -3.00 -2.67
N GLU A 69 8.03 -4.19 -2.56
CA GLU A 69 6.61 -4.39 -2.84
C GLU A 69 5.76 -3.60 -1.83
N GLN A 70 6.09 -3.73 -0.55
CA GLN A 70 5.40 -3.07 0.54
C GLN A 70 5.46 -1.54 0.44
N ILE A 71 6.63 -0.96 0.17
CA ILE A 71 6.78 0.50 -0.03
C ILE A 71 5.93 0.96 -1.23
N ARG A 72 5.98 0.24 -2.36
CA ARG A 72 5.19 0.59 -3.55
C ARG A 72 3.69 0.61 -3.26
N TYR A 73 3.19 -0.37 -2.51
CA TYR A 73 1.78 -0.39 -2.10
C TYR A 73 1.42 0.76 -1.15
N MET A 74 2.30 1.17 -0.24
CA MET A 74 2.07 2.37 0.59
C MET A 74 1.90 3.61 -0.29
N VAL A 75 2.76 3.76 -1.31
CA VAL A 75 2.67 4.86 -2.28
C VAL A 75 1.36 4.79 -3.07
N ASP A 76 0.96 3.62 -3.58
CA ASP A 76 -0.30 3.44 -4.32
C ASP A 76 -1.53 3.83 -3.49
N LEU A 77 -1.52 3.53 -2.20
CA LEU A 77 -2.66 3.72 -1.30
C LEU A 77 -2.77 5.17 -0.80
N ASP A 78 -1.65 5.81 -0.45
CA ASP A 78 -1.65 7.13 0.20
C ASP A 78 -1.25 8.30 -0.71
N CYS A 79 -0.37 8.09 -1.70
CA CYS A 79 0.21 9.21 -2.47
C CYS A 79 -0.67 9.70 -3.63
N TRP A 80 -1.95 9.35 -3.63
CA TRP A 80 -2.90 9.62 -4.72
C TRP A 80 -4.22 10.23 -4.25
N PRO A 81 -4.22 11.35 -3.51
CA PRO A 81 -5.44 12.04 -3.13
C PRO A 81 -6.23 12.44 -4.38
N ASP A 82 -7.54 12.22 -4.34
CA ASP A 82 -8.47 12.52 -5.45
C ASP A 82 -8.09 11.92 -6.82
N GLY A 83 -7.19 10.93 -6.84
CA GLY A 83 -6.75 10.24 -8.06
C GLY A 83 -5.55 10.86 -8.76
N GLU A 84 -4.91 11.88 -8.17
CA GLU A 84 -3.70 12.52 -8.72
C GLU A 84 -2.49 12.27 -7.81
N PHE A 85 -1.31 12.09 -8.41
CA PHE A 85 -0.09 11.88 -7.64
C PHE A 85 0.26 13.13 -6.81
N SER A 86 0.54 12.92 -5.52
CA SER A 86 0.92 13.97 -4.58
C SER A 86 2.37 13.82 -4.15
N PRO A 87 3.28 14.71 -4.59
CA PRO A 87 4.66 14.72 -4.12
C PRO A 87 4.75 15.00 -2.60
N GLN A 88 3.81 15.75 -2.03
CA GLN A 88 3.78 16.04 -0.59
C GLN A 88 3.54 14.78 0.24
N GLU A 89 2.63 13.90 -0.20
CA GLU A 89 2.37 12.64 0.49
C GLU A 89 3.57 11.70 0.39
N LEU A 90 4.25 11.66 -0.77
CA LEU A 90 5.47 10.88 -0.92
C LEU A 90 6.61 11.42 -0.03
N ASP A 91 6.76 12.74 0.07
CA ASP A 91 7.73 13.38 0.95
C ASP A 91 7.55 12.96 2.42
N ALA A 92 6.31 12.92 2.91
CA ALA A 92 6.00 12.45 4.26
C ALA A 92 6.46 11.00 4.50
N TRP A 93 6.31 10.11 3.51
CA TRP A 93 6.83 8.73 3.59
C TRP A 93 8.36 8.68 3.55
N LEU A 94 9.01 9.51 2.72
CA LEU A 94 10.48 9.58 2.62
C LEU A 94 11.11 10.18 3.88
N ALA A 95 10.43 11.10 4.55
CA ALA A 95 10.88 11.74 5.78
C ALA A 95 11.17 10.73 6.90
N ALA A 96 10.46 9.60 6.92
CA ALA A 96 10.72 8.49 7.83
C ALA A 96 12.18 7.96 7.72
N PHE A 97 12.80 8.07 6.55
CA PHE A 97 14.15 7.57 6.28
C PHE A 97 15.25 8.63 6.42
N ALA A 98 14.92 9.92 6.36
CA ALA A 98 15.90 11.00 6.42
C ALA A 98 16.78 10.96 7.69
N PRO A 99 16.27 10.68 8.90
CA PRO A 99 17.09 10.57 10.12
C PRO A 99 18.11 9.41 10.09
N LEU A 100 17.89 8.39 9.25
CA LEU A 100 18.83 7.26 9.09
C LEU A 100 20.04 7.63 8.22
N GLY A 101 20.01 8.80 7.57
CA GLY A 101 21.08 9.33 6.74
C GLY A 101 20.87 9.13 5.24
N PRO A 102 21.78 9.71 4.41
CA PRO A 102 21.59 9.84 2.97
C PRO A 102 21.46 8.49 2.25
N LYS A 103 22.21 7.47 2.68
CA LYS A 103 22.13 6.13 2.07
C LYS A 103 20.73 5.53 2.20
N ALA A 104 20.15 5.56 3.40
CA ALA A 104 18.83 4.98 3.65
C ALA A 104 17.72 5.75 2.91
N LEU A 105 17.84 7.08 2.85
CA LEU A 105 16.92 7.94 2.09
C LEU A 105 16.96 7.62 0.59
N ALA A 106 18.15 7.51 0.00
CA ALA A 106 18.31 7.15 -1.41
C ALA A 106 17.78 5.74 -1.70
N GLU A 107 18.12 4.75 -0.86
CA GLU A 107 17.60 3.39 -0.97
C GLU A 107 16.07 3.35 -0.90
N ALA A 108 15.44 4.11 0.00
CA ALA A 108 13.98 4.18 0.11
C ALA A 108 13.34 4.81 -1.13
N PHE A 109 13.90 5.92 -1.63
CA PHE A 109 13.40 6.58 -2.85
C PHE A 109 13.47 5.64 -4.07
N LEU A 110 14.56 4.89 -4.20
CA LEU A 110 14.77 3.95 -5.31
C LEU A 110 13.91 2.67 -5.23
N ARG A 111 13.15 2.45 -4.15
CA ARG A 111 12.16 1.36 -4.05
C ARG A 111 10.81 1.73 -4.66
N VAL A 112 10.58 3.00 -4.93
CA VAL A 112 9.35 3.48 -5.57
C VAL A 112 9.44 3.22 -7.08
N ASP A 113 8.31 3.14 -7.79
CA ASP A 113 8.33 2.99 -9.25
C ASP A 113 9.03 4.19 -9.92
N GLU A 114 9.73 3.95 -11.03
CA GLU A 114 10.56 4.96 -11.72
C GLU A 114 9.73 6.18 -12.15
N GLU A 115 8.51 5.97 -12.66
CA GLU A 115 7.62 7.05 -13.08
C GLU A 115 7.32 8.01 -11.92
N ILE A 116 7.10 7.47 -10.72
CA ILE A 116 6.85 8.26 -9.52
C ILE A 116 8.12 8.99 -9.05
N GLN A 117 9.28 8.34 -9.13
CA GLN A 117 10.56 8.98 -8.80
C GLN A 117 10.80 10.20 -9.71
N VAL A 118 10.58 10.05 -11.01
CA VAL A 118 10.74 11.11 -12.01
C VAL A 118 9.72 12.22 -11.80
N LEU A 119 8.44 11.88 -11.59
CA LEU A 119 7.38 12.85 -11.29
C LEU A 119 7.67 13.65 -10.02
N PHE A 120 8.13 12.99 -8.95
CA PHE A 120 8.51 13.65 -7.71
C PHE A 120 9.64 14.65 -7.96
N LEU A 121 10.75 14.22 -8.56
CA LEU A 121 11.90 15.10 -8.85
C LEU A 121 11.50 16.29 -9.73
N ALA A 122 10.71 16.04 -10.79
CA ALA A 122 10.24 17.09 -11.68
C ALA A 122 9.31 18.10 -10.97
N ALA A 123 8.63 17.68 -9.90
CA ALA A 123 7.78 18.54 -9.08
C ALA A 123 8.57 19.36 -8.05
N VAL A 124 9.70 18.85 -7.53
CA VAL A 124 10.43 19.49 -6.42
C VAL A 124 11.70 20.23 -6.82
N VAL A 125 12.29 19.92 -7.99
CA VAL A 125 13.50 20.60 -8.48
C VAL A 125 13.37 21.12 -9.91
N THR A 126 14.22 22.09 -10.24
CA THR A 126 14.49 22.53 -11.61
C THR A 126 15.93 22.17 -11.96
N VAL A 127 16.14 21.54 -13.11
CA VAL A 127 17.44 21.03 -13.55
C VAL A 127 17.96 21.87 -14.72
N TYR A 128 19.10 22.51 -14.53
CA TYR A 128 19.79 23.33 -15.53
C TYR A 128 21.06 22.63 -16.01
N ASP A 129 21.28 22.56 -17.33
CA ASP A 129 22.52 22.01 -17.88
C ASP A 129 23.64 23.04 -17.74
N LEU A 130 24.73 22.68 -17.05
CA LEU A 130 25.88 23.57 -16.82
C LEU A 130 26.65 23.90 -18.11
N ARG A 131 26.42 23.15 -19.19
CA ARG A 131 27.02 23.38 -20.51
C ARG A 131 26.19 24.30 -21.39
N SER A 132 24.99 24.68 -20.95
CA SER A 132 24.11 25.60 -21.67
C SER A 132 24.04 26.95 -20.94
N GLU A 133 23.55 27.97 -21.64
CA GLU A 133 23.31 29.30 -21.04
C GLU A 133 22.15 29.29 -20.02
N GLU A 134 21.43 28.17 -19.87
CA GLU A 134 20.31 28.03 -18.93
C GLU A 134 20.75 28.19 -17.46
N ALA A 135 21.95 27.69 -17.12
CA ALA A 135 22.45 27.73 -15.75
C ALA A 135 22.75 29.16 -15.27
N GLU A 136 23.08 30.07 -16.19
CA GLU A 136 23.30 31.49 -15.87
C GLU A 136 21.99 32.23 -15.54
N ALA A 137 20.85 31.71 -15.99
CA ALA A 137 19.52 32.26 -15.74
C ALA A 137 18.91 31.76 -14.41
N ALA A 138 19.59 30.88 -13.67
CA ALA A 138 19.09 30.36 -12.41
C ALA A 138 18.96 31.49 -11.34
N PRO A 139 17.83 31.58 -10.62
CA PRO A 139 17.60 32.56 -9.56
C PRO A 139 18.63 32.51 -8.41
N GLY A 140 19.22 31.34 -8.18
CA GLY A 140 20.41 31.15 -7.32
C GLY A 140 20.14 31.08 -5.81
N ALA A 141 18.88 31.06 -5.37
CA ALA A 141 18.56 31.12 -3.93
C ALA A 141 18.76 29.78 -3.19
N GLN A 142 18.47 28.66 -3.84
CA GLN A 142 18.62 27.31 -3.29
C GLN A 142 19.12 26.36 -4.38
N THR A 143 20.37 26.55 -4.79
CA THR A 143 21.00 25.77 -5.85
C THR A 143 22.17 24.94 -5.36
N ALA A 144 22.38 23.79 -5.99
CA ALA A 144 23.57 22.95 -5.79
C ALA A 144 24.01 22.37 -7.14
N GLN A 145 25.31 22.26 -7.35
CA GLN A 145 25.85 21.51 -8.49
C GLN A 145 25.87 20.01 -8.16
N THR A 146 25.54 19.19 -9.14
CA THR A 146 25.63 17.73 -9.01
C THR A 146 27.08 17.27 -8.89
N LEU A 147 27.31 16.12 -8.23
CA LEU A 147 28.66 15.61 -7.96
C LEU A 147 29.45 15.25 -9.23
N ASP A 148 28.75 14.96 -10.32
CA ASP A 148 29.31 14.68 -11.63
C ASP A 148 29.63 15.95 -12.45
N GLY A 149 29.19 17.12 -11.98
CA GLY A 149 29.41 18.43 -12.62
C GLY A 149 28.60 18.68 -13.89
N PHE A 150 27.54 17.93 -14.18
CA PHE A 150 26.71 18.13 -15.37
C PHE A 150 25.55 19.12 -15.15
N TYR A 151 24.98 19.13 -13.95
CA TYR A 151 23.77 19.90 -13.68
C TYR A 151 23.94 20.89 -12.53
N LEU A 152 23.25 22.02 -12.66
CA LEU A 152 22.88 22.89 -11.55
C LEU A 152 21.42 22.57 -11.21
N VAL A 153 21.16 22.22 -9.96
CA VAL A 153 19.83 21.85 -9.49
C VAL A 153 19.33 22.91 -8.53
N GLU A 154 18.13 23.42 -8.76
CA GLU A 154 17.45 24.37 -7.89
C GLU A 154 16.23 23.73 -7.23
N ALA A 155 16.08 23.90 -5.92
CA ALA A 155 14.84 23.52 -5.24
C ALA A 155 13.72 24.51 -5.61
N ARG A 156 12.57 23.99 -6.05
CA ARG A 156 11.40 24.80 -6.38
C ARG A 156 10.77 25.39 -5.11
N ASP A 157 10.22 26.59 -5.20
CA ASP A 157 9.60 27.26 -4.05
C ASP A 157 8.45 26.48 -3.41
N LYS A 158 7.68 25.73 -4.21
CA LYS A 158 6.62 24.85 -3.71
C LYS A 158 7.14 23.71 -2.82
N ALA A 159 8.44 23.42 -2.86
CA ALA A 159 9.08 22.37 -2.09
C ALA A 159 9.74 22.87 -0.79
N ARG A 160 9.50 24.13 -0.40
CA ARG A 160 10.07 24.70 0.84
C ARG A 160 9.51 24.08 2.13
N ASP A 161 8.27 23.62 2.08
CA ASP A 161 7.57 23.06 3.24
C ASP A 161 7.75 21.54 3.37
N TYR A 162 8.62 20.95 2.53
CA TYR A 162 8.86 19.51 2.50
C TYR A 162 9.78 19.14 3.67
N GLU A 163 9.50 18.00 4.30
CA GLU A 163 10.27 17.47 5.40
C GLU A 163 11.66 17.01 4.94
N VAL A 164 11.77 16.50 3.71
CA VAL A 164 13.05 16.17 3.07
C VAL A 164 13.44 17.30 2.12
N PRO A 165 14.51 18.07 2.40
CA PRO A 165 14.98 19.10 1.49
C PRO A 165 15.35 18.49 0.12
N PRO A 166 14.82 18.99 -1.01
CA PRO A 166 15.03 18.36 -2.32
C PRO A 166 16.50 18.18 -2.70
N LEU A 167 17.35 19.16 -2.39
CA LEU A 167 18.78 19.08 -2.67
C LEU A 167 19.49 18.02 -1.82
N ASN A 168 18.99 17.72 -0.61
CA ASN A 168 19.53 16.64 0.21
C ASN A 168 19.20 15.28 -0.38
N LEU A 169 18.00 15.11 -0.94
CA LEU A 169 17.65 13.89 -1.66
C LEU A 169 18.52 13.71 -2.91
N VAL A 170 18.72 14.77 -3.68
CA VAL A 170 19.60 14.73 -4.86
C VAL A 170 21.04 14.37 -4.48
N ASP A 171 21.62 15.02 -3.47
CA ASP A 171 22.96 14.67 -2.96
C ASP A 171 23.02 13.22 -2.47
N ALA A 172 21.98 12.75 -1.77
CA ALA A 172 21.87 11.36 -1.32
C ALA A 172 21.87 10.37 -2.49
N LEU A 173 21.09 10.62 -3.55
CA LEU A 173 21.04 9.78 -4.75
C LEU A 173 22.41 9.70 -5.44
N TYR A 174 23.07 10.84 -5.65
CA TYR A 174 24.38 10.88 -6.30
C TYR A 174 25.48 10.15 -5.50
N ARG A 175 25.41 10.23 -4.16
CA ARG A 175 26.35 9.50 -3.28
C ARG A 175 26.08 8.01 -3.24
N TYR A 176 24.82 7.60 -3.40
CA TYR A 176 24.42 6.20 -3.39
C TYR A 176 24.74 5.52 -4.73
N ASP A 177 24.22 6.08 -5.82
CA ASP A 177 24.52 5.67 -7.18
C ASP A 177 24.48 6.89 -8.12
N MET A 178 25.68 7.34 -8.52
CA MET A 178 25.85 8.50 -9.38
C MET A 178 25.16 8.33 -10.74
N ASN A 179 25.15 7.11 -11.31
CA ASN A 179 24.53 6.87 -12.62
C ASN A 179 23.01 6.92 -12.52
N GLU A 180 22.46 6.38 -11.43
CA GLU A 180 21.02 6.45 -11.13
C GLU A 180 20.58 7.90 -10.93
N GLY A 181 21.30 8.65 -10.09
CA GLY A 181 21.03 10.08 -9.85
C GLY A 181 21.09 10.91 -11.12
N PHE A 182 22.07 10.67 -12.00
CA PHE A 182 22.16 11.31 -13.30
C PHE A 182 20.97 10.97 -14.21
N ARG A 183 20.60 9.68 -14.30
CA ARG A 183 19.48 9.23 -15.14
C ARG A 183 18.16 9.85 -14.70
N LEU A 184 17.86 9.83 -13.41
CA LEU A 184 16.61 10.35 -12.86
C LEU A 184 16.48 11.87 -13.04
N LEU A 185 17.56 12.64 -12.83
CA LEU A 185 17.52 14.08 -13.11
C LEU A 185 17.39 14.39 -14.60
N THR A 186 18.00 13.58 -15.46
CA THR A 186 17.84 13.70 -16.92
C THR A 186 16.38 13.46 -17.31
N ALA A 187 15.78 12.38 -16.81
CA ALA A 187 14.37 12.06 -17.04
C ALA A 187 13.47 13.19 -16.51
N ALA A 188 13.68 13.66 -15.29
CA ALA A 188 12.89 14.74 -14.69
C ALA A 188 12.96 16.07 -15.47
N LYS A 189 14.05 16.31 -16.23
CA LYS A 189 14.19 17.48 -17.11
C LYS A 189 13.47 17.31 -18.45
N TRP A 190 13.54 16.12 -19.05
CA TRP A 190 13.19 15.92 -20.46
C TRP A 190 11.90 15.14 -20.70
N GLU A 191 11.49 14.29 -19.77
CA GLU A 191 10.29 13.46 -19.94
C GLU A 191 9.00 14.26 -19.76
N LEU A 192 7.99 13.85 -20.52
CA LEU A 192 6.70 14.49 -20.48
C LEU A 192 5.90 13.96 -19.28
N GLN A 193 5.67 14.84 -18.30
CA GLN A 193 4.98 14.50 -17.05
C GLN A 193 3.62 13.82 -17.27
N SER A 194 2.83 14.27 -18.25
CA SER A 194 1.52 13.65 -18.52
C SER A 194 1.60 12.20 -18.99
N SER A 195 2.69 11.80 -19.65
CA SER A 195 2.90 10.40 -20.03
C SER A 195 3.22 9.55 -18.80
N LEU A 196 4.12 10.05 -17.95
CA LEU A 196 4.50 9.38 -16.71
C LEU A 196 3.32 9.23 -15.75
N GLU A 197 2.46 10.25 -15.65
CA GLU A 197 1.24 10.21 -14.85
C GLU A 197 0.27 9.12 -15.35
N GLU A 198 0.10 8.98 -16.66
CA GLU A 198 -0.76 7.95 -17.25
C GLU A 198 -0.23 6.54 -16.97
N ASP A 199 1.07 6.33 -17.18
CA ASP A 199 1.73 5.04 -16.91
C ASP A 199 1.68 4.68 -15.43
N ALA A 200 2.04 5.62 -14.55
CA ALA A 200 1.97 5.45 -13.10
C ALA A 200 0.54 5.13 -12.63
N LEU A 201 -0.47 5.83 -13.17
CA LEU A 201 -1.88 5.57 -12.85
C LEU A 201 -2.31 4.19 -13.34
N HIS A 202 -1.85 3.75 -14.51
CA HIS A 202 -2.15 2.42 -15.05
C HIS A 202 -1.59 1.31 -14.14
N PHE A 203 -0.31 1.40 -13.77
CA PHE A 203 0.34 0.43 -12.88
C PHE A 203 -0.31 0.38 -11.51
N ARG A 204 -0.55 1.55 -10.90
CA ARG A 204 -1.28 1.67 -9.64
C ARG A 204 -2.65 1.01 -9.73
N THR A 205 -3.42 1.33 -10.77
CA THR A 205 -4.78 0.80 -10.95
C THR A 205 -4.74 -0.72 -10.99
N GLY A 206 -3.84 -1.31 -11.78
CA GLY A 206 -3.67 -2.77 -11.85
C GLY A 206 -3.44 -3.40 -10.47
N ARG A 207 -2.48 -2.89 -9.69
CA ARG A 207 -2.16 -3.41 -8.35
C ARG A 207 -3.30 -3.23 -7.34
N LEU A 208 -3.99 -2.09 -7.38
CA LEU A 208 -5.14 -1.84 -6.51
C LEU A 208 -6.34 -2.74 -6.84
N GLU A 209 -6.57 -3.04 -8.13
CA GLU A 209 -7.62 -3.99 -8.54
C GLU A 209 -7.38 -5.42 -8.01
N GLU A 210 -6.12 -5.85 -7.87
CA GLU A 210 -5.77 -7.15 -7.29
C GLU A 210 -6.22 -7.27 -5.83
N MET A 211 -6.24 -6.16 -5.09
CA MET A 211 -6.75 -6.08 -3.72
C MET A 211 -8.27 -5.79 -3.66
N GLY A 212 -8.93 -5.67 -4.82
CA GLY A 212 -10.37 -5.41 -4.93
C GLY A 212 -10.76 -3.94 -4.99
N PHE A 213 -9.80 -3.01 -4.93
CA PHE A 213 -10.05 -1.57 -5.10
C PHE A 213 -10.22 -1.23 -6.58
N VAL A 214 -11.28 -1.74 -7.18
CA VAL A 214 -11.61 -1.56 -8.59
C VAL A 214 -12.27 -0.21 -8.87
N GLY A 215 -12.29 0.23 -10.13
CA GLY A 215 -12.97 1.47 -10.52
C GLY A 215 -14.46 1.51 -10.10
N ARG A 216 -14.94 2.71 -9.73
CA ARG A 216 -16.28 2.91 -9.14
C ARG A 216 -17.43 2.28 -9.94
N VAL A 217 -17.39 2.35 -11.27
CA VAL A 217 -18.42 1.75 -12.14
C VAL A 217 -18.50 0.23 -11.95
N ARG A 218 -17.35 -0.43 -11.83
CA ARG A 218 -17.26 -1.88 -11.56
C ARG A 218 -17.69 -2.18 -10.13
N ALA A 219 -17.29 -1.34 -9.16
CA ALA A 219 -17.68 -1.50 -7.76
C ALA A 219 -19.20 -1.45 -7.54
N MET A 220 -19.91 -0.59 -8.26
CA MET A 220 -21.39 -0.49 -8.18
C MET A 220 -22.12 -1.78 -8.57
N GLN A 221 -21.47 -2.71 -9.27
CA GLN A 221 -22.06 -4.02 -9.57
C GLN A 221 -22.32 -4.84 -8.29
N LEU A 222 -21.69 -4.51 -7.16
CA LEU A 222 -21.97 -5.13 -5.86
C LEU A 222 -23.46 -5.02 -5.47
N PHE A 223 -24.12 -3.93 -5.85
CA PHE A 223 -25.54 -3.72 -5.55
C PHE A 223 -26.49 -4.31 -6.60
N ALA A 224 -25.96 -4.94 -7.65
CA ALA A 224 -26.78 -5.59 -8.64
C ALA A 224 -27.50 -6.80 -8.01
N PRO A 225 -28.79 -7.03 -8.32
CA PRO A 225 -29.47 -8.22 -7.84
C PRO A 225 -28.77 -9.48 -8.36
N PRO A 226 -28.66 -10.54 -7.55
CA PRO A 226 -28.06 -11.78 -8.00
C PRO A 226 -28.83 -12.35 -9.20
N PRO A 227 -28.15 -12.90 -10.21
CA PRO A 227 -28.80 -13.43 -11.40
C PRO A 227 -29.74 -14.58 -11.03
N LYS A 228 -31.02 -14.48 -11.42
CA LYS A 228 -32.03 -15.52 -11.17
C LYS A 228 -31.69 -16.78 -11.97
N GLY A 229 -31.69 -17.94 -11.31
CA GLY A 229 -31.55 -19.25 -11.98
C GLY A 229 -30.17 -19.56 -12.56
N ARG A 230 -29.15 -18.74 -12.28
CA ARG A 230 -27.77 -19.08 -12.64
C ARG A 230 -27.23 -20.04 -11.58
N ALA A 231 -26.87 -21.24 -12.00
CA ALA A 231 -26.03 -22.10 -11.17
C ALA A 231 -24.81 -21.28 -10.73
N LEU A 232 -24.47 -21.32 -9.43
CA LEU A 232 -23.23 -20.70 -8.95
C LEU A 232 -22.11 -21.16 -9.90
N PRO A 233 -21.32 -20.23 -10.47
CA PRO A 233 -20.22 -20.62 -11.33
C PRO A 233 -19.42 -21.69 -10.59
N LYS A 234 -19.13 -22.81 -11.27
CA LYS A 234 -18.19 -23.79 -10.69
C LYS A 234 -16.96 -23.01 -10.32
N ALA A 235 -16.49 -23.19 -9.09
CA ALA A 235 -15.36 -22.46 -8.56
C ALA A 235 -14.15 -22.76 -9.45
N GLU A 236 -13.92 -21.92 -10.47
CA GLU A 236 -12.78 -22.08 -11.36
C GLU A 236 -11.51 -21.94 -10.50
N PRO A 237 -10.44 -22.68 -10.80
CA PRO A 237 -9.16 -22.44 -10.15
C PRO A 237 -8.83 -20.96 -10.32
N ILE A 238 -8.55 -20.25 -9.22
CA ILE A 238 -8.00 -18.91 -9.33
C ILE A 238 -6.59 -19.09 -9.92
N GLU A 239 -6.40 -18.72 -11.17
CA GLU A 239 -5.06 -18.50 -11.72
C GLU A 239 -4.41 -17.42 -10.85
N GLY A 240 -3.38 -17.80 -10.09
CA GLY A 240 -2.74 -16.93 -9.10
C GLY A 240 -2.84 -17.40 -7.65
N ALA A 241 -3.99 -17.86 -7.14
CA ALA A 241 -4.08 -18.25 -5.71
C ALA A 241 -3.37 -19.57 -5.38
N ALA A 242 -3.34 -20.51 -6.34
CA ALA A 242 -2.66 -21.79 -6.19
C ALA A 242 -1.18 -21.77 -6.63
N THR A 243 -0.77 -20.72 -7.35
CA THR A 243 0.58 -20.51 -7.88
C THR A 243 1.32 -19.34 -7.22
N ALA A 244 0.66 -18.59 -6.33
CA ALA A 244 1.30 -17.55 -5.55
C ALA A 244 2.40 -18.19 -4.68
N PRO A 245 3.66 -17.76 -4.81
CA PRO A 245 4.78 -18.30 -4.03
C PRO A 245 4.67 -18.04 -2.51
N ASP A 246 3.56 -17.47 -2.03
CA ASP A 246 3.39 -16.81 -0.73
C ASP A 246 2.22 -17.32 0.13
N ALA A 247 1.72 -18.53 -0.09
CA ALA A 247 0.66 -19.19 0.71
C ALA A 247 0.95 -19.34 2.24
N GLY A 248 2.02 -18.75 2.75
CA GLY A 248 2.40 -18.64 4.16
C GLY A 248 2.34 -17.22 4.74
N ARG A 249 2.07 -16.18 3.94
CA ARG A 249 1.79 -14.82 4.43
C ARG A 249 0.34 -14.76 4.93
N ALA A 250 0.06 -14.07 6.03
CA ALA A 250 -1.32 -13.88 6.48
C ALA A 250 -2.13 -13.17 5.38
N GLU A 251 -3.13 -13.84 4.79
CA GLU A 251 -3.80 -13.33 3.58
C GLU A 251 -4.93 -12.37 3.92
N LEU A 252 -5.61 -12.59 5.04
CA LEU A 252 -6.64 -11.69 5.55
C LEU A 252 -6.04 -10.66 6.52
N PRO A 253 -6.14 -9.36 6.24
CA PRO A 253 -5.73 -8.32 7.18
C PRO A 253 -6.45 -8.45 8.51
N ALA A 254 -5.77 -8.16 9.62
CA ALA A 254 -6.35 -8.31 10.96
C ALA A 254 -7.59 -7.43 11.16
N LEU A 255 -7.62 -6.24 10.53
CA LEU A 255 -8.81 -5.38 10.46
C LEU A 255 -10.03 -6.12 9.91
N TYR A 256 -9.83 -6.84 8.81
CA TYR A 256 -10.90 -7.55 8.12
C TYR A 256 -11.30 -8.79 8.91
N ALA A 257 -10.31 -9.53 9.42
CA ALA A 257 -10.53 -10.70 10.26
C ALA A 257 -11.39 -10.35 11.48
N GLY A 258 -11.10 -9.25 12.16
CA GLY A 258 -11.88 -8.76 13.31
C GLY A 258 -13.36 -8.55 12.98
N ALA A 259 -13.63 -7.84 11.89
CA ALA A 259 -14.99 -7.54 11.47
C ALA A 259 -15.75 -8.77 10.94
N LEU A 260 -15.11 -9.58 10.08
CA LEU A 260 -15.69 -10.76 9.44
C LEU A 260 -15.89 -11.92 10.43
N GLY A 261 -14.99 -12.06 11.40
CA GLY A 261 -14.97 -13.13 12.40
C GLY A 261 -15.85 -12.88 13.63
N GLN A 262 -16.78 -11.91 13.57
CA GLN A 262 -17.65 -11.61 14.71
C GLN A 262 -18.45 -12.86 15.12
N PRO A 263 -18.32 -13.33 16.38
CA PRO A 263 -18.96 -14.56 16.84
C PRO A 263 -20.48 -14.51 16.71
N GLY A 264 -21.06 -15.66 16.38
CA GLY A 264 -22.52 -15.83 16.31
C GLY A 264 -23.12 -15.50 14.94
N THR A 265 -22.33 -14.99 13.99
CA THR A 265 -22.78 -14.82 12.60
C THR A 265 -22.71 -16.11 11.81
N LEU A 266 -23.62 -16.31 10.85
CA LEU A 266 -23.64 -17.53 10.04
C LEU A 266 -22.36 -17.67 9.20
N LEU A 267 -21.79 -16.54 8.72
CA LEU A 267 -20.49 -16.56 8.05
C LEU A 267 -19.39 -17.12 8.96
N SER A 268 -19.26 -16.62 10.20
CA SER A 268 -18.23 -17.11 11.15
C SER A 268 -18.40 -18.61 11.45
N GLN A 269 -19.63 -19.10 11.56
CA GLN A 269 -19.94 -20.50 11.77
C GLN A 269 -19.59 -21.35 10.55
N ALA A 270 -19.94 -20.89 9.35
CA ALA A 270 -19.62 -21.58 8.10
C ALA A 270 -18.11 -21.67 7.86
N MET A 271 -17.37 -20.58 8.12
CA MET A 271 -15.92 -20.56 8.01
C MET A 271 -15.24 -21.56 8.96
N ALA A 272 -15.80 -21.76 10.16
CA ALA A 272 -15.27 -22.74 11.12
C ALA A 272 -15.36 -24.20 10.64
N HIS A 273 -16.14 -24.48 9.59
CA HIS A 273 -16.24 -25.80 8.97
C HIS A 273 -15.33 -26.00 7.75
N VAL A 274 -14.54 -24.98 7.37
CA VAL A 274 -13.59 -25.09 6.26
C VAL A 274 -12.23 -25.50 6.80
N PHE A 275 -11.83 -26.74 6.54
CA PHE A 275 -10.55 -27.29 7.02
C PHE A 275 -9.48 -27.40 5.93
N GLU A 276 -9.89 -27.37 4.66
CA GLU A 276 -8.95 -27.47 3.55
C GLU A 276 -8.17 -26.16 3.38
N ARG A 277 -6.85 -26.22 3.62
CA ARG A 277 -5.96 -25.05 3.56
C ARG A 277 -6.06 -24.27 2.25
N ARG A 278 -6.14 -24.96 1.11
CA ARG A 278 -6.28 -24.31 -0.21
C ARG A 278 -7.58 -23.52 -0.33
N THR A 279 -8.65 -24.05 0.25
CA THR A 279 -9.97 -23.42 0.26
C THR A 279 -10.00 -22.23 1.20
N LEU A 280 -9.35 -22.32 2.36
CA LEU A 280 -9.18 -21.19 3.28
C LEU A 280 -8.43 -20.02 2.64
N ILE A 281 -7.26 -20.30 2.05
CA ILE A 281 -6.45 -19.32 1.29
C ILE A 281 -7.31 -18.62 0.23
N ARG A 282 -8.00 -19.41 -0.59
CA ARG A 282 -8.91 -18.86 -1.59
C ARG A 282 -9.99 -17.95 -0.98
N LEU A 283 -10.60 -18.35 0.13
CA LEU A 283 -11.63 -17.55 0.80
C LEU A 283 -11.06 -16.26 1.36
N GLU A 284 -9.91 -16.30 2.02
CA GLU A 284 -9.23 -15.11 2.56
C GLU A 284 -8.93 -14.11 1.44
N TYR A 285 -8.35 -14.58 0.32
CA TYR A 285 -8.09 -13.76 -0.86
C TYR A 285 -9.37 -13.11 -1.43
N GLU A 286 -10.44 -13.88 -1.64
CA GLU A 286 -11.70 -13.34 -2.17
C GLU A 286 -12.39 -12.39 -1.19
N LEU A 287 -12.26 -12.63 0.12
CA LEU A 287 -12.80 -11.74 1.14
C LEU A 287 -12.07 -10.39 1.14
N VAL A 288 -10.74 -10.37 1.01
CA VAL A 288 -9.97 -9.13 0.86
C VAL A 288 -10.50 -8.33 -0.34
N ARG A 289 -10.66 -8.99 -1.48
CA ARG A 289 -11.15 -8.35 -2.70
C ARG A 289 -12.58 -7.85 -2.56
N LEU A 290 -13.45 -8.62 -1.92
CA LEU A 290 -14.84 -8.25 -1.71
C LEU A 290 -14.97 -7.06 -0.74
N VAL A 291 -14.12 -6.98 0.28
CA VAL A 291 -14.04 -5.81 1.17
C VAL A 291 -13.56 -4.59 0.38
N GLY A 292 -12.47 -4.71 -0.39
CA GLY A 292 -11.99 -3.61 -1.25
C GLY A 292 -13.06 -3.12 -2.24
N LEU A 293 -13.79 -4.06 -2.85
CA LEU A 293 -14.90 -3.76 -3.76
C LEU A 293 -16.01 -2.97 -3.04
N ALA A 294 -16.39 -3.41 -1.84
CA ALA A 294 -17.42 -2.76 -1.05
C ALA A 294 -17.03 -1.34 -0.66
N VAL A 295 -15.78 -1.13 -0.21
CA VAL A 295 -15.27 0.20 0.16
C VAL A 295 -15.45 1.20 -0.97
N VAL A 296 -15.04 0.83 -2.19
CA VAL A 296 -15.20 1.68 -3.36
C VAL A 296 -16.67 1.85 -3.76
N ALA A 297 -17.48 0.79 -3.66
CA ALA A 297 -18.91 0.85 -3.97
C ALA A 297 -19.65 1.84 -3.06
N TYR A 298 -19.25 1.94 -1.79
CA TYR A 298 -19.75 2.93 -0.83
C TYR A 298 -19.13 4.32 -0.98
N GLY A 299 -18.29 4.55 -1.99
CA GLY A 299 -17.69 5.85 -2.29
C GLY A 299 -16.58 6.26 -1.33
N ASN A 300 -15.92 5.30 -0.69
CA ASN A 300 -14.76 5.56 0.18
C ASN A 300 -13.46 5.11 -0.51
N GLY A 301 -12.35 5.68 -0.06
CA GLY A 301 -11.01 5.27 -0.47
C GLY A 301 -10.35 4.29 0.50
N PRO A 302 -9.29 3.61 0.07
CA PRO A 302 -8.57 2.62 0.87
C PRO A 302 -7.89 3.19 2.13
N GLN A 303 -7.64 4.49 2.17
CA GLN A 303 -6.99 5.19 3.29
C GLN A 303 -7.90 5.39 4.52
N ASN A 304 -9.21 5.16 4.38
CA ASN A 304 -10.16 5.36 5.46
C ASN A 304 -10.41 4.05 6.22
N LEU A 305 -9.67 3.84 7.32
CA LEU A 305 -9.74 2.62 8.13
C LEU A 305 -11.16 2.34 8.67
N GLN A 306 -11.90 3.37 9.09
CA GLN A 306 -13.29 3.21 9.53
C GLN A 306 -14.22 2.80 8.39
N ALA A 307 -13.96 3.23 7.16
CA ALA A 307 -14.71 2.78 6.00
C ALA A 307 -14.37 1.33 5.64
N LEU A 308 -13.10 0.93 5.72
CA LEU A 308 -12.66 -0.45 5.53
C LEU A 308 -13.34 -1.39 6.54
N GLU A 309 -13.32 -1.05 7.83
CA GLU A 309 -13.96 -1.86 8.88
C GLU A 309 -15.47 -1.98 8.67
N ARG A 310 -16.16 -0.87 8.39
CA ARG A 310 -17.60 -0.88 8.09
C ARG A 310 -17.92 -1.72 6.85
N ALA A 311 -17.12 -1.60 5.80
CA ALA A 311 -17.28 -2.40 4.59
C ALA A 311 -17.11 -3.90 4.89
N ALA A 312 -16.13 -4.29 5.70
CA ALA A 312 -15.98 -5.67 6.14
C ALA A 312 -17.18 -6.17 6.95
N GLY A 313 -17.76 -5.33 7.81
CA GLY A 313 -19.03 -5.61 8.48
C GLY A 313 -20.20 -5.83 7.51
N PHE A 314 -20.35 -4.95 6.50
CA PHE A 314 -21.40 -5.10 5.48
C PHE A 314 -21.23 -6.38 4.65
N VAL A 315 -19.99 -6.71 4.28
CA VAL A 315 -19.65 -7.94 3.58
C VAL A 315 -20.06 -9.15 4.42
N ARG A 316 -19.69 -9.18 5.71
CA ARG A 316 -20.10 -10.26 6.63
C ARG A 316 -21.61 -10.44 6.68
N ASP A 317 -22.34 -9.35 6.87
CA ASP A 317 -23.79 -9.39 7.05
C ASP A 317 -24.50 -9.85 5.78
N THR A 318 -24.04 -9.37 4.62
CA THR A 318 -24.60 -9.74 3.31
C THR A 318 -24.29 -11.19 2.97
N LEU A 319 -23.07 -11.66 3.24
CA LEU A 319 -22.72 -13.07 3.06
C LEU A 319 -23.53 -13.98 4.00
N SER A 320 -23.75 -13.56 5.25
CA SER A 320 -24.58 -14.31 6.20
C SER A 320 -26.02 -14.45 5.71
N LEU A 321 -26.63 -13.37 5.23
CA LEU A 321 -27.96 -13.41 4.61
C LEU A 321 -28.01 -14.31 3.37
N GLY A 322 -26.96 -14.27 2.54
CA GLY A 322 -26.82 -15.15 1.38
C GLY A 322 -26.78 -16.63 1.76
N LEU A 323 -26.02 -16.97 2.81
CA LEU A 323 -25.93 -18.33 3.35
C LEU A 323 -27.28 -18.80 3.93
N GLU A 324 -28.01 -17.94 4.64
CA GLU A 324 -29.36 -18.26 5.15
C GLU A 324 -30.34 -18.53 4.00
N ALA A 325 -30.31 -17.69 2.97
CA ALA A 325 -31.18 -17.83 1.80
C ALA A 325 -30.91 -19.13 1.01
N GLN A 326 -29.64 -19.55 0.93
CA GLN A 326 -29.25 -20.82 0.30
C GLN A 326 -29.63 -22.02 1.18
N GLY A 327 -29.40 -21.93 2.49
CA GLY A 327 -29.76 -22.97 3.45
C GLY A 327 -31.28 -23.21 3.53
N ALA A 328 -32.09 -22.18 3.33
CA ALA A 328 -33.56 -22.30 3.27
C ALA A 328 -34.09 -22.91 1.95
N GLN A 329 -33.24 -23.01 0.91
CA GLN A 329 -33.59 -23.60 -0.39
C GLN A 329 -33.13 -25.06 -0.54
N ALA A 330 -32.34 -25.57 0.41
CA ALA A 330 -31.83 -26.95 0.45
C ALA A 330 -32.74 -27.86 1.30
#